data_AF-L8AZ32-F1
#
_entry.id   AF-L8AZ32-F1
#
_cell.length_a   1.000
_cell.length_b   1.000
_cell.length_c   1.000
_cell.angle_alpha   90.00
_cell.angle_beta   90.00
_cell.angle_gamma   90.00
#
_symmetry.space_group_name_H-M   'P 1'
#
loop_
_entity.id
_entity.type
_entity.pdbx_description
1 polymer ?
#
loop_
_entity_poly.entity_id
_entity_poly.type
_entity_poly.pdbx_seq_one_letter_code
_entity_poly.pdbx_strand_id
1 'polypeptide(L)'
;MNPYILSILLISLGLGTTITFASSHWLLAWMGLEINTLAIIPLMAQHHHPRAVEATTKYFLTQATAAAMILFASTTNAWITGEWNILQLSHPLPATAITIALALKIGLAPAHFWLPEVLQGLDLTTGLILSTWQKLAPFALITQLTSTTPALLILLGLTSTMVGGWGGLNQTQLRKILAYSSIAHLGWMILILQFNPSLTVLALFTYIIMTSAAFLTFKSSDSTNINTLATTWAKAPPITSLAPFILLSLGGLPPLTGFMPKWLILQELTKQDLPLTATIAALTALLSLFFYLRICYAMTLTVSPNTLTGLSPWRHSPTTPTLLLSVSTTAALLLLPLTPTALALLPL
;
A
#
# COMPACT_ATOMS: atom_id res chain seq x y z
N MET A 1 11.90 -8.57 21.45
CA MET A 1 12.82 -9.32 20.55
C MET A 1 14.23 -8.79 20.73
N ASN A 2 15.26 -9.65 20.67
CA ASN A 2 16.65 -9.20 20.74
C ASN A 2 16.95 -8.20 19.60
N PRO A 3 17.56 -7.02 19.87
CA PRO A 3 17.87 -6.03 18.83
C PRO A 3 18.70 -6.59 17.67
N TYR A 4 19.59 -7.56 17.92
CA TYR A 4 20.36 -8.22 16.85
C TYR A 4 19.49 -9.08 15.92
N ILE A 5 18.47 -9.73 16.47
CA ILE A 5 17.52 -10.51 15.65
C ILE A 5 16.68 -9.56 14.80
N LEU A 6 16.28 -8.41 15.36
CA LEU A 6 15.54 -7.39 14.63
C LEU A 6 16.33 -6.86 13.43
N SER A 7 17.61 -6.55 13.61
CA SER A 7 18.45 -6.06 12.50
C SER A 7 18.63 -7.13 11.43
N ILE A 8 18.88 -8.39 11.81
CA ILE A 8 19.01 -9.50 10.85
C ILE A 8 17.72 -9.68 10.04
N LEU A 9 16.55 -9.63 10.69
CA LEU A 9 15.25 -9.76 10.00
C LEU A 9 14.96 -8.59 9.07
N LEU A 10 15.35 -7.36 9.43
CA LEU A 10 15.19 -6.20 8.54
C LEU A 10 16.15 -6.28 7.34
N ILE A 11 17.37 -6.76 7.56
CA ILE A 11 18.35 -6.97 6.47
C ILE A 11 17.87 -8.07 5.53
N SER A 12 17.34 -9.20 6.04
CA SER A 12 16.82 -10.27 5.18
C SER A 12 15.62 -9.82 4.35
N LEU A 13 14.75 -8.96 4.91
CA LEU A 13 13.63 -8.35 4.20
C LEU A 13 14.11 -7.38 3.10
N GLY A 14 15.22 -6.67 3.33
CA GLY A 14 15.89 -5.91 2.27
C GLY A 14 16.48 -6.81 1.19
N LEU A 15 17.22 -7.84 1.59
CA LEU A 15 17.86 -8.80 0.68
C LEU A 15 16.85 -9.49 -0.24
N GLY A 16 15.74 -9.99 0.31
CA GLY A 16 14.70 -10.63 -0.49
C GLY A 16 14.16 -9.70 -1.59
N THR A 17 13.86 -8.43 -1.27
CA THR A 17 13.46 -7.44 -2.28
C THR A 17 14.55 -7.17 -3.32
N THR A 18 15.81 -7.02 -2.92
CA THR A 18 16.91 -6.79 -3.88
C THR A 18 17.14 -7.96 -4.82
N ILE A 19 16.99 -9.20 -4.34
CA ILE A 19 17.09 -10.41 -5.17
C ILE A 19 15.99 -10.39 -6.24
N THR A 20 14.76 -10.04 -5.88
CA THR A 20 13.67 -9.94 -6.86
C THR A 20 13.92 -8.86 -7.91
N PHE A 21 14.48 -7.71 -7.53
CA PHE A 21 14.78 -6.63 -8.48
C PHE A 21 15.92 -6.99 -9.44
N ALA A 22 16.95 -7.69 -8.95
CA ALA A 22 18.09 -8.10 -9.76
C ALA A 22 17.84 -9.37 -10.58
N SER A 23 16.77 -10.11 -10.29
CA SER A 23 16.51 -11.40 -10.93
C SER A 23 16.08 -11.25 -12.38
N SER A 24 16.65 -12.08 -13.25
CA SER A 24 16.16 -12.33 -14.62
C SER A 24 15.44 -13.68 -14.75
N HIS A 25 15.65 -14.59 -13.79
CA HIS A 25 15.15 -15.96 -13.79
C HIS A 25 14.01 -16.13 -12.77
N TRP A 26 12.91 -16.77 -13.17
CA TRP A 26 11.71 -16.96 -12.34
C TRP A 26 11.99 -17.61 -10.98
N LEU A 27 12.84 -18.64 -10.94
CA LEU A 27 13.24 -19.29 -9.67
C LEU A 27 13.89 -18.32 -8.69
N LEU A 28 14.74 -17.40 -9.16
CA LEU A 28 15.40 -16.41 -8.30
C LEU A 28 14.39 -15.37 -7.78
N ALA A 29 13.49 -14.92 -8.65
CA ALA A 29 12.38 -14.05 -8.27
C ALA A 29 11.51 -14.71 -7.19
N TRP A 30 11.17 -15.98 -7.36
CA TRP A 30 10.42 -16.76 -6.37
C TRP A 30 11.16 -16.86 -5.04
N MET A 31 12.47 -17.15 -5.06
CA MET A 31 13.28 -17.24 -3.85
C MET A 31 13.32 -15.89 -3.10
N GLY A 32 13.45 -14.77 -3.81
CA GLY A 32 13.41 -13.44 -3.19
C GLY A 32 12.06 -13.13 -2.53
N LEU A 33 10.95 -13.54 -3.17
CA LEU A 33 9.62 -13.43 -2.57
C LEU A 33 9.45 -14.28 -1.31
N GLU A 34 10.01 -15.50 -1.27
CA GLU A 34 9.95 -16.38 -0.09
C GLU A 34 10.84 -15.90 1.06
N ILE A 35 12.00 -15.32 0.76
CA ILE A 35 12.82 -14.69 1.78
C ILE A 35 12.04 -13.54 2.45
N ASN A 36 11.30 -12.74 1.67
CA ASN A 36 10.48 -11.66 2.19
C ASN A 36 9.32 -12.15 3.08
N THR A 37 8.63 -13.23 2.69
CA THR A 37 7.52 -13.80 3.47
C THR A 37 8.03 -14.36 4.79
N LEU A 38 9.13 -15.13 4.78
CA LEU A 38 9.71 -15.72 5.98
C LEU A 38 10.31 -14.66 6.91
N ALA A 39 10.93 -13.61 6.38
CA ALA A 39 11.54 -12.54 7.17
C ALA A 39 10.50 -11.71 7.95
N ILE A 40 9.32 -11.48 7.40
CA ILE A 40 8.31 -10.62 8.06
C ILE A 40 7.46 -11.36 9.10
N ILE A 41 7.31 -12.68 9.03
CA ILE A 41 6.46 -13.45 9.97
C ILE A 41 6.86 -13.22 11.44
N PRO A 42 8.14 -13.29 11.85
CA PRO A 42 8.53 -13.01 13.23
C PRO A 42 8.30 -11.55 13.63
N LEU A 43 8.37 -10.61 12.68
CA LEU A 43 8.05 -9.19 12.93
C LEU A 43 6.55 -9.01 13.23
N MET A 44 5.69 -9.78 12.58
CA MET A 44 4.24 -9.73 12.82
C MET A 44 3.82 -10.35 14.16
N ALA A 45 4.54 -11.37 14.64
CA ALA A 45 4.21 -12.11 15.87
C ALA A 45 4.88 -11.55 17.15
N GLN A 46 5.47 -10.34 17.11
CA GLN A 46 6.33 -9.82 18.17
C GLN A 46 5.69 -9.77 19.56
N HIS A 47 4.43 -9.35 19.67
CA HIS A 47 3.76 -9.17 20.96
C HIS A 47 3.09 -10.43 21.51
N HIS A 48 3.21 -11.59 20.83
CA HIS A 48 2.63 -12.88 21.22
C HIS A 48 1.13 -12.85 21.59
N HIS A 49 0.41 -11.80 21.18
CA HIS A 49 -1.03 -11.68 21.40
C HIS A 49 -1.79 -12.62 20.45
N PRO A 50 -2.87 -13.29 20.87
CA PRO A 50 -3.60 -14.23 20.01
C PRO A 50 -4.03 -13.63 18.68
N ARG A 51 -4.44 -12.36 18.68
CA ARG A 51 -4.78 -11.61 17.46
C ARG A 51 -3.60 -11.39 16.50
N ALA A 52 -2.41 -11.15 17.05
CA ALA A 52 -1.20 -11.00 16.24
C ALA A 52 -0.82 -12.35 15.62
N VAL A 53 -0.91 -13.43 16.39
CA VAL A 53 -0.68 -14.80 15.90
C VAL A 53 -1.70 -15.17 14.81
N GLU A 54 -2.99 -14.90 15.01
CA GLU A 54 -4.02 -15.13 13.98
C GLU A 54 -3.77 -14.31 12.70
N ALA A 55 -3.35 -13.05 12.83
CA ALA A 55 -2.94 -12.24 11.68
C ALA A 55 -1.73 -12.87 10.95
N THR A 56 -0.73 -13.35 11.70
CA THR A 56 0.45 -13.98 11.10
C THR A 56 0.09 -15.27 10.35
N THR A 57 -0.83 -16.10 10.87
CA THR A 57 -1.24 -17.34 10.21
C THR A 57 -2.04 -17.06 8.94
N LYS A 58 -2.94 -16.08 8.95
CA LYS A 58 -3.66 -15.63 7.74
C LYS A 58 -2.70 -15.11 6.67
N TYR A 59 -1.71 -14.31 7.07
CA TYR A 59 -0.67 -13.83 6.16
C TYR A 59 0.15 -14.99 5.58
N PHE A 60 0.62 -15.92 6.42
CA PHE A 60 1.41 -17.06 5.96
C PHE A 60 0.64 -17.92 4.95
N LEU A 61 -0.60 -18.30 5.25
CA LEU A 61 -1.41 -19.14 4.37
C LEU A 61 -1.65 -18.49 3.00
N THR A 62 -1.97 -17.19 2.98
CA THR A 62 -2.23 -16.46 1.73
C THR A 62 -0.96 -16.24 0.91
N GLN A 63 0.17 -15.98 1.57
CA GLN A 63 1.43 -15.74 0.88
C GLN A 63 2.12 -17.02 0.39
N ALA A 64 2.00 -18.12 1.14
CA ALA A 64 2.50 -19.43 0.75
C ALA A 64 1.71 -20.00 -0.44
N THR A 65 0.38 -19.86 -0.43
CA THR A 65 -0.45 -20.24 -1.59
C THR A 65 -0.12 -19.41 -2.83
N ALA A 66 0.07 -18.10 -2.68
CA ALA A 66 0.52 -17.24 -3.77
C ALA A 66 1.89 -17.68 -4.33
N ALA A 67 2.85 -17.97 -3.45
CA ALA A 67 4.18 -18.38 -3.88
C ALA A 67 4.20 -19.76 -4.55
N ALA A 68 3.41 -20.72 -4.05
CA ALA A 68 3.21 -22.01 -4.70
C ALA A 68 2.59 -21.86 -6.10
N MET A 69 1.61 -20.96 -6.27
CA MET A 69 1.04 -20.65 -7.59
C MET A 69 2.06 -20.04 -8.55
N ILE A 70 2.95 -19.14 -8.08
CA ILE A 70 4.03 -18.59 -8.92
C ILE A 70 4.99 -19.70 -9.37
N LEU A 71 5.38 -20.60 -8.47
CA LEU A 71 6.26 -21.72 -8.81
C LEU A 71 5.59 -22.65 -9.83
N PHE A 72 4.33 -23.02 -9.60
CA PHE A 72 3.57 -23.86 -10.54
C PHE A 72 3.40 -23.19 -11.92
N ALA A 73 3.13 -21.89 -11.95
CA ALA A 73 2.97 -21.17 -13.21
C ALA A 73 4.31 -20.99 -13.96
N SER A 74 5.41 -20.78 -13.24
CA SER A 74 6.74 -20.69 -13.87
C SER A 74 7.25 -22.05 -14.37
N THR A 75 7.00 -23.15 -13.67
CA THR A 75 7.36 -24.50 -14.15
C THR A 75 6.52 -24.91 -15.35
N THR A 76 5.23 -24.58 -15.39
CA THR A 76 4.38 -24.82 -16.56
C THR A 76 4.81 -23.97 -17.75
N ASN A 77 5.24 -22.71 -17.55
CA ASN A 77 5.83 -21.91 -18.62
C ASN A 77 7.11 -22.57 -19.15
N ALA A 78 8.04 -22.94 -18.28
CA ALA A 78 9.29 -23.59 -18.65
C ALA A 78 9.06 -24.95 -19.34
N TRP A 79 8.01 -25.68 -19.00
CA TRP A 79 7.64 -26.93 -19.66
C TRP A 79 7.11 -26.69 -21.09
N ILE A 80 6.38 -25.61 -21.32
CA ILE A 80 5.81 -25.27 -22.64
C ILE A 80 6.86 -24.62 -23.56
N THR A 81 7.63 -23.65 -23.06
CA THR A 81 8.53 -22.82 -23.88
C THR A 81 10.00 -23.19 -23.74
N GLY A 82 10.38 -23.94 -22.71
CA GLY A 82 11.78 -24.27 -22.40
C GLY A 82 12.57 -23.16 -21.72
N GLU A 83 11.96 -22.01 -21.44
CA GLU A 83 12.64 -20.81 -20.93
C GLU A 83 12.18 -20.43 -19.51
N TRP A 84 13.12 -19.91 -18.73
CA TRP A 84 12.90 -19.46 -17.33
C TRP A 84 12.98 -17.94 -17.16
N ASN A 85 13.13 -17.21 -18.26
CA ASN A 85 13.26 -15.77 -18.24
C ASN A 85 11.93 -15.08 -17.86
N ILE A 86 12.00 -14.03 -17.05
CA ILE A 86 10.83 -13.29 -16.57
C ILE A 86 10.07 -12.63 -17.73
N LEU A 87 10.80 -12.11 -18.73
CA LEU A 87 10.23 -11.36 -19.85
C LEU A 87 9.50 -12.25 -20.88
N GLN A 88 9.71 -13.56 -20.84
CA GLN A 88 9.23 -14.52 -21.85
C GLN A 88 8.08 -15.37 -21.30
N LEU A 89 6.95 -14.73 -21.01
CA LEU A 89 5.70 -15.40 -20.65
C LEU A 89 4.74 -15.44 -21.85
N SER A 90 4.99 -16.27 -22.84
CA SER A 90 4.19 -16.25 -24.07
C SER A 90 2.79 -16.87 -23.90
N HIS A 91 2.64 -17.86 -23.02
CA HIS A 91 1.40 -18.63 -22.93
C HIS A 91 0.39 -17.97 -21.97
N PRO A 92 -0.90 -17.81 -22.35
CA PRO A 92 -1.90 -17.09 -21.56
C PRO A 92 -2.22 -17.77 -20.22
N LEU A 93 -2.18 -19.11 -20.15
CA LEU A 93 -2.42 -19.85 -18.90
C LEU A 93 -1.39 -19.52 -17.80
N PRO A 94 -0.06 -19.69 -18.00
CA PRO A 94 0.94 -19.24 -17.03
C PRO A 94 0.87 -17.74 -16.71
N ALA A 95 0.64 -16.89 -17.71
CA ALA A 95 0.56 -15.45 -17.50
C ALA A 95 -0.63 -15.06 -16.59
N THR A 96 -1.81 -15.65 -16.81
CA THR A 96 -2.98 -15.44 -15.94
C THR A 96 -2.78 -16.00 -14.53
N ALA A 97 -2.15 -17.17 -14.39
CA ALA A 97 -1.83 -17.74 -13.09
C ALA A 97 -0.85 -16.86 -12.29
N ILE A 98 0.22 -16.35 -12.93
CA ILE A 98 1.21 -15.46 -12.30
C ILE A 98 0.57 -14.13 -11.90
N THR A 99 -0.25 -13.53 -12.77
CA THR A 99 -0.94 -12.27 -12.45
C THR A 99 -1.89 -12.43 -11.26
N ILE A 100 -2.68 -13.51 -11.21
CA ILE A 100 -3.55 -13.80 -10.05
C ILE A 100 -2.72 -14.06 -8.78
N ALA A 101 -1.60 -14.77 -8.89
CA ALA A 101 -0.75 -15.04 -7.75
C ALA A 101 -0.07 -13.77 -7.19
N LEU A 102 0.41 -12.89 -8.06
CA LEU A 102 0.96 -11.60 -7.65
C LEU A 102 -0.14 -10.66 -7.11
N ALA A 103 -1.35 -10.72 -7.69
CA ALA A 103 -2.53 -10.02 -7.17
C ALA A 103 -2.88 -10.47 -5.75
N LEU A 104 -2.78 -11.77 -5.45
CA LEU A 104 -2.95 -12.31 -4.10
C LEU A 104 -1.86 -11.81 -3.14
N LYS A 105 -0.58 -11.75 -3.58
CA LYS A 105 0.53 -11.23 -2.75
C LYS A 105 0.34 -9.77 -2.36
N ILE A 106 -0.13 -8.95 -3.28
CA ILE A 106 -0.33 -7.50 -3.08
C ILE A 106 -1.66 -7.18 -2.38
N GLY A 107 -2.65 -8.08 -2.47
CA GLY A 107 -3.98 -7.91 -1.87
C GLY A 107 -4.97 -7.16 -2.76
N LEU A 108 -4.92 -7.38 -4.08
CA LEU A 108 -5.93 -6.85 -5.01
C LEU A 108 -7.25 -7.61 -4.86
N ALA A 109 -8.37 -6.95 -5.18
CA ALA A 109 -9.67 -7.63 -5.22
C ALA A 109 -9.72 -8.61 -6.41
N PRO A 110 -10.34 -9.80 -6.26
CA PRO A 110 -11.11 -10.29 -5.11
C PRO A 110 -10.25 -10.87 -3.96
N ALA A 111 -8.95 -11.08 -4.16
CA ALA A 111 -8.00 -11.66 -3.21
C ALA A 111 -7.57 -10.74 -2.04
N HIS A 112 -8.37 -9.71 -1.72
CA HIS A 112 -8.06 -8.64 -0.79
C HIS A 112 -8.41 -8.93 0.68
N PHE A 113 -9.22 -9.96 0.95
CA PHE A 113 -9.83 -10.21 2.27
C PHE A 113 -8.82 -10.35 3.41
N TRP A 114 -7.62 -10.84 3.13
CA TRP A 114 -6.58 -11.02 4.14
C TRP A 114 -6.04 -9.68 4.66
N LEU A 115 -5.97 -8.65 3.81
CA LEU A 115 -5.20 -7.44 4.09
C LEU A 115 -5.81 -6.58 5.23
N PRO A 116 -7.13 -6.33 5.29
CA PRO A 116 -7.75 -5.62 6.43
C PRO A 116 -7.65 -6.37 7.76
N GLU A 117 -7.71 -7.71 7.74
CA GLU A 117 -7.64 -8.51 8.96
C GLU A 117 -6.22 -8.58 9.51
N VAL A 118 -5.24 -8.80 8.63
CA VAL A 118 -3.82 -8.82 8.99
C VAL A 118 -3.42 -7.46 9.55
N LEU A 119 -3.65 -6.36 8.83
CA LEU A 119 -3.26 -5.02 9.29
C LEU A 119 -3.89 -4.65 10.64
N GLN A 120 -5.10 -5.12 10.94
CA GLN A 120 -5.75 -4.83 12.22
C GLN A 120 -5.08 -5.53 13.41
N GLY A 121 -4.51 -6.73 13.20
CA GLY A 121 -3.83 -7.50 14.24
C GLY A 121 -2.38 -7.06 14.50
N LEU A 122 -1.84 -6.17 13.66
CA LEU A 122 -0.45 -5.70 13.71
C LEU A 122 -0.31 -4.35 14.42
N ASP A 123 0.92 -4.06 14.81
CA ASP A 123 1.34 -2.75 15.28
C ASP A 123 1.46 -1.76 14.11
N LEU A 124 1.45 -0.47 14.41
CA LEU A 124 1.52 0.57 13.37
C LEU A 124 2.84 0.52 12.59
N THR A 125 3.95 0.13 13.23
CA THR A 125 5.26 0.01 12.58
C THR A 125 5.33 -1.17 11.62
N THR A 126 4.86 -2.34 12.05
CA THR A 126 4.83 -3.55 11.21
C THR A 126 3.77 -3.43 10.12
N GLY A 127 2.65 -2.77 10.41
CA GLY A 127 1.64 -2.38 9.43
C GLY A 127 2.18 -1.40 8.37
N LEU A 128 3.04 -0.46 8.75
CA LEU A 128 3.73 0.41 7.80
C LEU A 128 4.62 -0.40 6.84
N ILE A 129 5.45 -1.31 7.37
CA ILE A 129 6.33 -2.18 6.55
C ILE A 129 5.49 -3.05 5.60
N LEU A 130 4.39 -3.62 6.09
CA LEU A 130 3.48 -4.43 5.27
C LEU A 130 2.81 -3.61 4.16
N SER A 131 2.38 -2.39 4.47
CA SER A 131 1.64 -1.55 3.53
C SER A 131 2.51 -0.87 2.47
N THR A 132 3.83 -0.77 2.70
CA THR A 132 4.80 -0.10 1.81
C THR A 132 5.81 -1.09 1.23
N TRP A 133 6.70 -1.63 2.07
CA TRP A 133 7.83 -2.41 1.64
C TRP A 133 7.44 -3.75 1.01
N GLN A 134 6.49 -4.48 1.61
CA GLN A 134 6.05 -5.79 1.09
C GLN A 134 5.37 -5.69 -0.28
N LYS A 135 4.98 -4.49 -0.72
CA LYS A 135 4.39 -4.27 -2.05
C LYS A 135 5.44 -4.13 -3.14
N LEU A 136 6.68 -3.74 -2.79
CA LEU A 136 7.73 -3.41 -3.77
C LEU A 136 8.11 -4.59 -4.67
N ALA A 137 8.46 -5.73 -4.09
CA ALA A 137 8.92 -6.90 -4.86
C ALA A 137 7.85 -7.49 -5.79
N PRO A 138 6.62 -7.78 -5.30
CA PRO A 138 5.55 -8.24 -6.19
C PRO A 138 5.20 -7.21 -7.27
N PHE A 139 5.21 -5.90 -6.94
CA PHE A 139 4.88 -4.86 -7.91
C PHE A 139 5.92 -4.76 -9.03
N ALA A 140 7.21 -4.87 -8.71
CA ALA A 140 8.26 -4.92 -9.73
C ALA A 140 8.09 -6.10 -10.69
N LEU A 141 7.75 -7.28 -10.17
CA LEU A 141 7.47 -8.42 -11.03
C LEU A 141 6.26 -8.17 -11.93
N ILE A 142 5.17 -7.60 -11.41
CA ILE A 142 4.00 -7.24 -12.22
C ILE A 142 4.39 -6.25 -13.34
N THR A 143 5.23 -5.25 -13.07
CA THR A 143 5.69 -4.29 -14.10
C THR A 143 6.56 -4.93 -15.20
N GLN A 144 7.24 -6.04 -14.89
CA GLN A 144 8.09 -6.75 -15.86
C GLN A 144 7.30 -7.72 -16.75
N LEU A 145 6.03 -8.00 -16.43
CA LEU A 145 5.18 -8.89 -17.23
C LEU A 145 4.75 -8.20 -18.52
N THR A 146 5.29 -8.65 -19.65
CA THR A 146 5.04 -8.07 -20.99
C THR A 146 3.73 -8.54 -21.64
N SER A 147 3.19 -9.68 -21.20
CA SER A 147 2.18 -10.45 -21.94
C SER A 147 0.86 -10.64 -21.19
N THR A 148 0.54 -9.74 -20.27
CA THR A 148 -0.74 -9.85 -19.53
C THR A 148 -1.90 -9.38 -20.40
N THR A 149 -3.05 -10.07 -20.30
CA THR A 149 -4.25 -9.64 -21.00
C THR A 149 -4.74 -8.31 -20.39
N PRO A 150 -4.85 -7.22 -21.17
CA PRO A 150 -5.21 -5.90 -20.64
C PRO A 150 -6.56 -5.94 -19.90
N ALA A 151 -7.49 -6.75 -20.37
CA ALA A 151 -8.81 -6.93 -19.75
C ALA A 151 -8.73 -7.44 -18.30
N LEU A 152 -7.80 -8.35 -17.99
CA LEU A 152 -7.66 -8.89 -16.63
C LEU A 152 -7.13 -7.83 -15.67
N LEU A 153 -6.11 -7.05 -16.08
CA LEU A 153 -5.59 -5.97 -15.25
C LEU A 153 -6.63 -4.87 -15.04
N ILE A 154 -7.37 -4.48 -16.08
CA ILE A 154 -8.45 -3.49 -15.96
C ILE A 154 -9.53 -3.99 -14.98
N LEU A 155 -9.91 -5.27 -15.08
CA LEU A 155 -10.90 -5.87 -14.17
C LEU A 155 -10.41 -5.88 -12.72
N LEU A 156 -9.18 -6.32 -12.46
CA LEU A 156 -8.58 -6.31 -11.11
C LEU A 156 -8.46 -4.87 -10.58
N GLY A 157 -8.08 -3.93 -11.43
CA GLY A 157 -7.97 -2.51 -11.10
C GLY A 157 -9.31 -1.90 -10.69
N LEU A 158 -10.36 -2.02 -11.52
CA LEU A 158 -11.68 -1.46 -11.22
C LEU A 158 -12.35 -2.12 -10.01
N THR A 159 -12.26 -3.44 -9.90
CA THR A 159 -12.85 -4.16 -8.76
C THR A 159 -12.16 -3.78 -7.45
N SER A 160 -10.84 -3.59 -7.45
CA SER A 160 -10.11 -3.16 -6.25
C SER A 160 -10.39 -1.71 -5.87
N THR A 161 -10.57 -0.78 -6.82
CA THR A 161 -11.00 0.59 -6.48
C THR A 161 -12.41 0.62 -5.89
N MET A 162 -13.35 -0.16 -6.45
CA MET A 162 -14.71 -0.27 -5.93
C MET A 162 -14.75 -0.86 -4.51
N VAL A 163 -14.08 -2.01 -4.31
CA VAL A 163 -14.04 -2.70 -3.02
C VAL A 163 -13.30 -1.88 -1.96
N GLY A 164 -12.19 -1.25 -2.32
CA GLY A 164 -11.46 -0.34 -1.42
C GLY A 164 -12.30 0.86 -1.00
N GLY A 165 -13.07 1.43 -1.92
CA GLY A 165 -14.01 2.52 -1.64
C GLY A 165 -15.12 2.11 -0.66
N TRP A 166 -15.93 1.11 -1.02
CA TRP A 166 -17.06 0.69 -0.18
C TRP A 166 -16.63 0.05 1.15
N GLY A 167 -15.59 -0.79 1.13
CA GLY A 167 -15.11 -1.47 2.34
C GLY A 167 -14.60 -0.51 3.40
N GLY A 168 -13.98 0.61 3.00
CA GLY A 168 -13.49 1.64 3.90
C GLY A 168 -14.58 2.43 4.61
N LEU A 169 -15.75 2.60 4.00
CA LEU A 169 -16.85 3.39 4.55
C LEU A 169 -17.41 2.85 5.88
N ASN A 170 -17.32 1.54 6.12
CA ASN A 170 -17.91 0.91 7.30
C ASN A 170 -16.92 0.73 8.46
N GLN A 171 -15.67 1.22 8.33
CA GLN A 171 -14.64 0.99 9.34
C GLN A 171 -14.43 2.20 10.23
N THR A 172 -14.24 1.93 11.53
CA THR A 172 -13.84 2.93 12.54
C THR A 172 -12.40 2.75 13.04
N GLN A 173 -11.79 1.63 12.69
CA GLN A 173 -10.41 1.29 13.01
C GLN A 173 -9.47 1.89 11.98
N LEU A 174 -8.50 2.71 12.40
CA LEU A 174 -7.63 3.44 11.49
C LEU A 174 -6.81 2.48 10.61
N ARG A 175 -6.33 1.36 11.18
CA ARG A 175 -5.58 0.34 10.42
C ARG A 175 -6.40 -0.30 9.30
N LYS A 176 -7.67 -0.61 9.54
CA LYS A 176 -8.57 -1.13 8.48
C LYS A 176 -8.88 -0.07 7.43
N ILE A 177 -9.06 1.19 7.82
CA ILE A 177 -9.29 2.28 6.86
C ILE A 177 -8.06 2.43 5.94
N LEU A 178 -6.86 2.45 6.50
CA LEU A 178 -5.62 2.46 5.73
C LEU A 178 -5.49 1.21 4.86
N ALA A 179 -5.89 0.04 5.35
CA ALA A 179 -5.91 -1.21 4.58
C ALA A 179 -6.76 -1.08 3.30
N TYR A 180 -8.01 -0.62 3.43
CA TYR A 180 -8.92 -0.41 2.29
C TYR A 180 -8.45 0.69 1.35
N SER A 181 -7.87 1.77 1.88
CA SER A 181 -7.23 2.76 1.00
C SER A 181 -6.08 2.18 0.20
N SER A 182 -5.31 1.28 0.81
CA SER A 182 -4.20 0.63 0.15
C SER A 182 -4.68 -0.24 -1.02
N ILE A 183 -5.82 -0.92 -0.87
CA ILE A 183 -6.46 -1.71 -1.94
C ILE A 183 -6.91 -0.77 -3.06
N ALA A 184 -7.53 0.37 -2.73
CA ALA A 184 -7.96 1.34 -3.73
C ALA A 184 -6.78 1.95 -4.51
N HIS A 185 -5.70 2.35 -3.83
CA HIS A 185 -4.50 2.90 -4.48
C HIS A 185 -3.82 1.88 -5.39
N LEU A 186 -3.75 0.61 -4.97
CA LEU A 186 -3.22 -0.45 -5.83
C LEU A 186 -4.09 -0.69 -7.06
N GLY A 187 -5.41 -0.54 -6.94
CA GLY A 187 -6.30 -0.58 -8.09
C GLY A 187 -5.95 0.47 -9.13
N TRP A 188 -5.73 1.71 -8.71
CA TRP A 188 -5.26 2.79 -9.60
C TRP A 188 -3.93 2.45 -10.29
N MET A 189 -2.98 1.88 -9.54
CA MET A 189 -1.68 1.51 -10.10
C MET A 189 -1.78 0.39 -11.15
N ILE A 190 -2.67 -0.60 -10.93
CA ILE A 190 -2.85 -1.72 -11.85
C ILE A 190 -3.61 -1.30 -13.12
N LEU A 191 -4.54 -0.35 -13.02
CA LEU A 191 -5.26 0.18 -14.19
C LEU A 191 -4.35 0.74 -15.27
N ILE A 192 -3.28 1.45 -14.86
CA ILE A 192 -2.39 2.15 -15.79
C ILE A 192 -1.20 1.29 -16.25
N LEU A 193 -0.94 0.16 -15.59
CA LEU A 193 0.24 -0.68 -15.79
C LEU A 193 0.53 -1.03 -17.23
N GLN A 194 -0.49 -1.48 -17.97
CA GLN A 194 -0.32 -1.91 -19.35
C GLN A 194 -0.09 -0.74 -20.32
N PHE A 195 -0.61 0.45 -20.00
CA PHE A 195 -0.55 1.60 -20.90
C PHE A 195 0.71 2.43 -20.68
N ASN A 196 1.09 2.64 -19.42
CA ASN A 196 2.29 3.38 -19.08
C ASN A 196 2.90 2.89 -17.75
N PRO A 197 3.89 1.98 -17.79
CA PRO A 197 4.52 1.45 -16.59
C PRO A 197 5.21 2.55 -15.75
N SER A 198 5.73 3.61 -16.38
CA SER A 198 6.42 4.71 -15.68
C SER A 198 5.49 5.45 -14.71
N LEU A 199 4.22 5.68 -15.09
CA LEU A 199 3.23 6.31 -14.23
C LEU A 199 2.84 5.43 -13.06
N THR A 200 2.93 4.11 -13.20
CA THR A 200 2.61 3.18 -12.12
C THR A 200 3.67 3.24 -11.03
N VAL A 201 4.94 3.37 -11.43
CA VAL A 201 6.08 3.56 -10.53
C VAL A 201 5.95 4.90 -9.81
N LEU A 202 5.58 5.97 -10.50
CA LEU A 202 5.26 7.27 -9.88
C LEU A 202 4.15 7.15 -8.83
N ALA A 203 3.05 6.48 -9.17
CA ALA A 203 1.93 6.26 -8.28
C ALA A 203 2.35 5.45 -7.03
N LEU A 204 3.20 4.44 -7.20
CA LEU A 204 3.76 3.68 -6.09
C LEU A 204 4.62 4.55 -5.16
N PHE A 205 5.54 5.36 -5.70
CA PHE A 205 6.39 6.24 -4.90
C PHE A 205 5.58 7.27 -4.10
N THR A 206 4.64 7.95 -4.76
CA THR A 206 3.75 8.91 -4.08
C THR A 206 2.91 8.23 -3.00
N TYR A 207 2.39 7.02 -3.26
CA TYR A 207 1.67 6.23 -2.27
C TYR A 207 2.53 5.85 -1.05
N ILE A 208 3.79 5.43 -1.25
CA ILE A 208 4.70 5.08 -0.14
C ILE A 208 4.95 6.32 0.74
N ILE A 209 5.17 7.48 0.13
CA ILE A 209 5.37 8.74 0.86
C ILE A 209 4.13 9.09 1.69
N MET A 210 2.94 9.12 1.08
CA MET A 210 1.70 9.50 1.77
C MET A 210 1.30 8.51 2.87
N THR A 211 1.43 7.20 2.63
CA THR A 211 1.12 6.19 3.65
C THR A 211 2.11 6.20 4.80
N SER A 212 3.40 6.45 4.54
CA SER A 212 4.39 6.64 5.61
C SER A 212 4.03 7.83 6.51
N ALA A 213 3.61 8.96 5.92
CA ALA A 213 3.14 10.11 6.69
C ALA A 213 1.90 9.77 7.55
N ALA A 214 0.93 9.03 7.00
CA ALA A 214 -0.27 8.63 7.74
C ALA A 214 0.02 7.65 8.90
N PHE A 215 0.82 6.61 8.69
CA PHE A 215 1.19 5.68 9.78
C PHE A 215 2.06 6.36 10.84
N LEU A 216 2.98 7.24 10.46
CA LEU A 216 3.82 7.96 11.41
C LEU A 216 3.02 8.98 12.24
N THR A 217 2.02 9.65 11.67
CA THR A 217 1.10 10.52 12.44
C THR A 217 0.24 9.74 13.43
N PHE A 218 -0.26 8.56 13.04
CA PHE A 218 -0.99 7.69 13.96
C PHE A 218 -0.09 7.11 15.06
N LYS A 219 1.17 6.83 14.73
CA LYS A 219 2.17 6.37 15.71
C LYS A 219 2.55 7.47 16.69
N SER A 220 2.77 8.71 16.25
CA SER A 220 3.11 9.82 17.16
C SER A 220 1.94 10.24 18.06
N SER A 221 0.71 9.91 17.69
CA SER A 221 -0.49 10.16 18.47
C SER A 221 -1.00 8.95 19.27
N ASP A 222 -0.31 7.81 19.20
CA ASP A 222 -0.68 6.52 19.82
C ASP A 222 -2.17 6.15 19.64
N SER A 223 -2.72 6.46 18.46
CA SER A 223 -4.16 6.31 18.20
C SER A 223 -4.41 5.20 17.17
N THR A 224 -5.35 4.31 17.49
CA THR A 224 -5.74 3.18 16.61
C THR A 224 -7.19 3.26 16.15
N ASN A 225 -8.02 4.04 16.85
CA ASN A 225 -9.44 4.25 16.57
C ASN A 225 -9.73 5.72 16.26
N ILE A 226 -10.81 5.99 15.52
CA ILE A 226 -11.28 7.37 15.27
C ILE A 226 -11.54 8.10 16.59
N ASN A 227 -12.18 7.47 17.58
CA ASN A 227 -12.49 8.12 18.86
C ASN A 227 -11.23 8.49 19.66
N THR A 228 -10.19 7.65 19.61
CA THR A 228 -8.90 7.97 20.26
C THR A 228 -8.14 9.05 19.50
N LEU A 229 -8.29 9.09 18.17
CA LEU A 229 -7.72 10.13 17.33
C LEU A 229 -8.42 11.48 17.58
N ALA A 230 -9.73 11.47 17.85
CA ALA A 230 -10.52 12.67 18.08
C ALA A 230 -10.08 13.48 19.31
N THR A 231 -9.42 12.88 20.31
CA THR A 231 -8.93 13.57 21.51
C THR A 231 -7.49 14.07 21.37
N THR A 232 -6.84 13.82 20.23
CA THR A 232 -5.43 14.17 20.02
C THR A 232 -5.18 15.66 19.87
N TRP A 233 -6.20 16.44 19.48
CA TRP A 233 -6.08 17.91 19.32
C TRP A 233 -5.61 18.59 20.61
N ALA A 234 -6.05 18.06 21.76
CA ALA A 234 -5.66 18.56 23.06
C ALA A 234 -4.23 18.19 23.45
N LYS A 235 -3.68 17.07 22.94
CA LYS A 235 -2.33 16.58 23.30
C LYS A 235 -1.24 17.16 22.40
N ALA A 236 -1.49 17.19 21.09
CA ALA A 236 -0.48 17.54 20.09
C ALA A 236 -1.11 18.36 18.93
N PRO A 237 -1.45 19.64 19.17
CA PRO A 237 -2.10 20.48 18.17
C PRO A 237 -1.39 20.54 16.80
N PRO A 238 -0.05 20.61 16.67
CA PRO A 238 0.58 20.71 15.34
C PRO A 238 0.44 19.44 14.50
N ILE A 239 0.48 18.25 15.12
CA ILE A 239 0.26 16.99 14.40
C ILE A 239 -1.19 16.93 13.96
N THR A 240 -2.11 17.38 14.82
CA THR A 240 -3.53 17.36 14.47
C THR A 240 -3.87 18.30 13.34
N SER A 241 -3.33 19.51 13.28
CA SER A 241 -3.61 20.42 12.16
C SER A 241 -3.07 19.92 10.81
N LEU A 242 -1.95 19.19 10.81
CA LEU A 242 -1.35 18.63 9.59
C LEU A 242 -1.99 17.32 9.13
N ALA A 243 -2.52 16.51 10.06
CA ALA A 243 -3.06 15.18 9.75
C ALA A 243 -4.19 15.17 8.69
N PRO A 244 -5.18 16.09 8.70
CA PRO A 244 -6.19 16.18 7.66
C PRO A 244 -5.58 16.35 6.27
N PHE A 245 -4.56 17.20 6.11
CA PHE A 245 -3.96 17.41 4.80
C PHE A 245 -3.26 16.15 4.26
N ILE A 246 -2.69 15.32 5.14
CA ILE A 246 -2.12 14.02 4.74
C ILE A 246 -3.23 13.03 4.30
N LEU A 247 -4.37 13.01 5.01
CA LEU A 247 -5.50 12.15 4.65
C LEU A 247 -6.16 12.61 3.34
N LEU A 248 -6.26 13.93 3.14
CA LEU A 248 -6.78 14.50 1.90
C LEU A 248 -5.81 14.33 0.73
N SER A 249 -4.50 14.27 0.98
CA SER A 249 -3.53 13.93 -0.06
C SER A 249 -3.69 12.47 -0.50
N LEU A 250 -3.90 11.51 0.40
CA LEU A 250 -4.32 10.14 0.04
C LEU A 250 -5.65 10.13 -0.75
N GLY A 251 -6.60 10.99 -0.35
CA GLY A 251 -7.84 11.23 -1.10
C GLY A 251 -7.60 11.77 -2.52
N GLY A 252 -6.46 12.39 -2.78
CA GLY A 252 -6.08 12.95 -4.07
C GLY A 252 -6.83 14.24 -4.40
N LEU A 253 -6.99 15.14 -3.42
CA LEU A 253 -7.56 16.47 -3.67
C LEU A 253 -6.52 17.44 -4.24
N PRO A 254 -6.85 18.24 -5.27
CA PRO A 254 -6.04 19.41 -5.62
C PRO A 254 -6.11 20.40 -4.44
N PRO A 255 -5.00 21.01 -3.96
CA PRO A 255 -3.65 21.18 -4.53
C PRO A 255 -2.56 20.22 -4.00
N LEU A 256 -2.93 19.07 -3.43
CA LEU A 256 -2.01 18.18 -2.72
C LEU A 256 -1.35 17.14 -3.64
N THR A 257 -0.28 16.49 -3.17
CA THR A 257 0.57 15.64 -4.02
C THR A 257 -0.13 14.39 -4.54
N GLY A 258 -1.04 13.78 -3.78
CA GLY A 258 -1.75 12.59 -4.24
C GLY A 258 -2.75 12.85 -5.38
N PHE A 259 -3.02 14.12 -5.72
CA PHE A 259 -3.75 14.46 -6.95
C PHE A 259 -2.93 14.17 -8.21
N MET A 260 -1.61 14.38 -8.16
CA MET A 260 -0.69 14.17 -9.29
C MET A 260 -0.85 12.80 -9.98
N PRO A 261 -0.70 11.65 -9.29
CA PRO A 261 -0.78 10.35 -9.96
C PRO A 261 -2.19 10.09 -10.51
N LYS A 262 -3.27 10.42 -9.78
CA LYS A 262 -4.65 10.17 -10.23
C LYS A 262 -4.98 11.00 -11.48
N TRP A 263 -4.55 12.26 -11.50
CA TRP A 263 -4.74 13.13 -12.65
C TRP A 263 -4.03 12.61 -13.90
N LEU A 264 -2.75 12.23 -13.77
CA LEU A 264 -1.95 11.71 -14.88
C LEU A 264 -2.49 10.36 -15.39
N ILE A 265 -2.94 9.48 -14.49
CA ILE A 265 -3.57 8.20 -14.87
C ILE A 265 -4.85 8.45 -15.66
N LEU A 266 -5.72 9.36 -15.21
CA LEU A 266 -6.94 9.70 -15.94
C LEU A 266 -6.63 10.27 -17.32
N GLN A 267 -5.61 11.12 -17.43
CA GLN A 267 -5.18 11.68 -18.70
C GLN A 267 -4.74 10.57 -19.68
N GLU A 268 -3.90 9.62 -19.24
CA GLU A 268 -3.48 8.51 -20.11
C GLU A 268 -4.65 7.58 -20.48
N LEU A 269 -5.55 7.27 -19.56
CA LEU A 269 -6.73 6.44 -19.88
C LEU A 269 -7.62 7.10 -20.95
N THR A 270 -7.77 8.43 -20.92
CA THR A 270 -8.50 9.15 -21.96
C THR A 270 -7.78 9.20 -23.30
N LYS A 271 -6.43 9.19 -23.31
CA LYS A 271 -5.64 9.09 -24.56
C LYS A 271 -5.75 7.72 -25.23
N GLN A 272 -6.00 6.68 -24.45
CA GLN A 272 -6.13 5.30 -24.93
C GLN A 272 -7.60 4.93 -25.27
N ASP A 273 -8.46 5.92 -25.50
CA ASP A 273 -9.88 5.75 -25.85
C ASP A 273 -10.72 4.95 -24.82
N LEU A 274 -10.35 4.99 -23.53
CA LEU A 274 -11.09 4.35 -22.43
C LEU A 274 -11.73 5.36 -21.45
N PRO A 275 -12.61 6.29 -21.90
CA PRO A 275 -13.20 7.29 -21.01
C PRO A 275 -14.16 6.67 -19.99
N LEU A 276 -14.81 5.54 -20.30
CA LEU A 276 -15.72 4.88 -19.38
C LEU A 276 -14.99 4.30 -18.16
N THR A 277 -13.83 3.67 -18.36
CA THR A 277 -13.05 3.12 -17.23
C THR A 277 -12.50 4.26 -16.37
N ALA A 278 -12.06 5.36 -16.99
CA ALA A 278 -11.58 6.56 -16.31
C ALA A 278 -12.68 7.19 -15.43
N THR A 279 -13.91 7.33 -15.95
CA THR A 279 -15.04 7.89 -15.18
C THR A 279 -15.44 7.00 -14.00
N ILE A 280 -15.50 5.67 -14.19
CA ILE A 280 -15.78 4.73 -13.09
C ILE A 280 -14.68 4.81 -12.03
N ALA A 281 -13.41 4.81 -12.43
CA ALA A 281 -12.29 4.93 -11.50
C ALA A 281 -12.37 6.25 -10.69
N ALA A 282 -12.63 7.37 -11.37
CA ALA A 282 -12.79 8.68 -10.72
C ALA A 282 -13.94 8.70 -9.69
N LEU A 283 -15.12 8.14 -10.02
CA LEU A 283 -16.25 8.06 -9.10
C LEU A 283 -15.93 7.19 -7.88
N THR A 284 -15.23 6.07 -8.06
CA THR A 284 -14.82 5.22 -6.93
C THR A 284 -13.81 5.90 -6.00
N ALA A 285 -12.97 6.81 -6.51
CA ALA A 285 -12.06 7.60 -5.67
C ALA A 285 -12.81 8.63 -4.79
N LEU A 286 -14.00 9.09 -5.19
CA LEU A 286 -14.82 9.94 -4.32
C LEU A 286 -15.33 9.20 -3.08
N LEU A 287 -15.60 7.89 -3.20
CA LEU A 287 -15.97 7.05 -2.04
C LEU A 287 -14.83 6.99 -1.03
N SER A 288 -13.58 6.87 -1.50
CA SER A 288 -12.42 6.84 -0.59
C SER A 288 -12.17 8.19 0.07
N LEU A 289 -12.34 9.27 -0.69
CA LEU A 289 -12.29 10.63 -0.16
C LEU A 289 -13.31 10.86 0.96
N PHE A 290 -14.53 10.31 0.85
CA PHE A 290 -15.55 10.49 1.88
C PHE A 290 -15.15 9.93 3.26
N PHE A 291 -14.57 8.73 3.32
CA PHE A 291 -14.15 8.20 4.63
C PHE A 291 -12.95 8.98 5.20
N TYR A 292 -12.10 9.58 4.36
CA TYR A 292 -11.05 10.48 4.85
C TYR A 292 -11.63 11.76 5.42
N LEU A 293 -12.59 12.39 4.74
CA LEU A 293 -13.29 13.57 5.27
C LEU A 293 -13.94 13.28 6.63
N ARG A 294 -14.51 12.08 6.80
CA ARG A 294 -15.07 11.66 8.09
C ARG A 294 -14.03 11.64 9.21
N ILE A 295 -12.81 11.16 8.93
CA ILE A 295 -11.71 11.18 9.89
C ILE A 295 -11.27 12.63 10.16
N CYS A 296 -11.10 13.45 9.12
CA CYS A 296 -10.73 14.86 9.27
C CYS A 296 -11.73 15.62 10.16
N TYR A 297 -13.03 15.36 9.96
CA TYR A 297 -14.11 15.93 10.75
C TYR A 297 -14.01 15.58 12.23
N ALA A 298 -13.83 14.29 12.53
CA ALA A 298 -13.72 13.81 13.91
C ALA A 298 -12.44 14.29 14.61
N MET A 299 -11.36 14.53 13.86
CA MET A 299 -10.04 14.85 14.42
C MET A 299 -9.82 16.34 14.66
N THR A 300 -10.21 17.19 13.71
CA THR A 300 -9.78 18.61 13.69
C THR A 300 -10.90 19.60 13.50
N LEU A 301 -11.87 19.32 12.62
CA LEU A 301 -12.92 20.27 12.30
C LEU A 301 -13.94 20.39 13.44
N THR A 302 -14.00 19.38 14.32
CA THR A 302 -14.81 19.40 15.53
C THR A 302 -13.99 19.13 16.77
N VAL A 303 -14.43 19.70 17.88
CA VAL A 303 -13.83 19.50 19.20
C VAL A 303 -14.60 18.38 19.90
N SER A 304 -13.95 17.24 20.11
CA SER A 304 -14.52 16.12 20.87
C SER A 304 -14.29 16.28 22.38
N PRO A 305 -15.18 15.75 23.23
CA PRO A 305 -15.01 15.82 24.68
C PRO A 305 -13.76 15.03 25.13
N ASN A 306 -12.92 15.66 25.95
CA ASN A 306 -11.69 15.06 26.48
C ASN A 306 -11.86 14.63 27.94
N THR A 307 -11.08 13.65 28.38
CA THR A 307 -11.07 13.19 29.77
C THR A 307 -10.12 14.03 30.63
N LEU A 308 -10.37 14.09 31.95
CA LEU A 308 -9.47 14.79 32.90
C LEU A 308 -8.04 14.25 32.86
N THR A 309 -7.87 12.94 32.61
CA THR A 309 -6.56 12.30 32.42
C THR A 309 -5.80 12.79 31.19
N GLY A 310 -6.47 13.48 30.25
CA GLY A 310 -5.87 14.12 29.09
C GLY A 310 -4.99 15.33 29.42
N LEU A 311 -5.06 15.87 30.64
CA LEU A 311 -4.26 17.01 31.09
C LEU A 311 -2.83 16.62 31.50
N SER A 312 -2.60 15.39 31.96
CA SER A 312 -1.26 14.94 32.39
C SER A 312 -0.20 14.95 31.28
N PRO A 313 -0.46 14.53 30.02
CA PRO A 313 0.56 14.57 28.97
C PRO A 313 0.99 15.99 28.59
N TRP A 314 0.23 17.05 28.93
CA TRP A 314 0.60 18.43 28.62
C TRP A 314 1.91 18.89 29.28
N ARG A 315 2.30 18.22 30.38
CA ARG A 315 3.53 18.54 31.11
C ARG A 315 4.78 17.90 30.51
N HIS A 316 4.62 16.92 29.62
CA HIS A 316 5.72 16.15 29.06
C HIS A 316 5.94 16.49 27.59
N SER A 317 7.20 16.72 27.21
CA SER A 317 7.58 16.84 25.81
C SER A 317 7.78 15.46 25.19
N PRO A 318 7.33 15.24 23.93
CA PRO A 318 7.57 13.99 23.25
C PRO A 318 9.06 13.82 22.92
N THR A 319 9.63 12.66 23.25
CA THR A 319 11.04 12.33 22.98
C THR A 319 11.26 11.53 21.70
N THR A 320 10.20 11.21 20.96
CA THR A 320 10.27 10.40 19.75
C THR A 320 10.90 11.19 18.58
N PRO A 321 11.78 10.58 17.78
CA PRO A 321 12.38 11.26 16.62
C PRO A 321 11.32 11.62 15.58
N THR A 322 11.20 12.91 15.27
CA THR A 322 10.18 13.46 14.36
C THR A 322 10.68 13.71 12.93
N LEU A 323 11.97 13.52 12.64
CA LEU A 323 12.56 13.85 11.34
C LEU A 323 11.91 13.09 10.17
N LEU A 324 11.70 11.78 10.31
CA LEU A 324 11.05 11.00 9.26
C LEU A 324 9.61 11.46 9.02
N LEU A 325 8.91 11.85 10.09
CA LEU A 325 7.56 12.39 10.01
C LEU A 325 7.56 13.75 9.30
N SER A 326 8.46 14.68 9.63
CA SER A 326 8.50 15.99 8.97
C SER A 326 8.85 15.89 7.48
N VAL A 327 9.80 15.02 7.11
CA VAL A 327 10.16 14.81 5.69
C VAL A 327 9.01 14.17 4.92
N SER A 328 8.39 13.11 5.45
CA SER A 328 7.26 12.45 4.77
C SER A 328 6.03 13.35 4.66
N THR A 329 5.73 14.16 5.68
CA THR A 329 4.59 15.08 5.67
C THR A 329 4.80 16.23 4.68
N THR A 330 5.97 16.87 4.67
CA THR A 330 6.28 17.92 3.68
C THR A 330 6.22 17.38 2.25
N ALA A 331 6.79 16.20 2.00
CA ALA A 331 6.70 15.52 0.72
C ALA A 331 5.26 15.11 0.35
N ALA A 332 4.41 14.74 1.31
CA ALA A 332 3.00 14.43 1.06
C ALA A 332 2.13 15.66 0.72
N LEU A 333 2.63 16.88 0.93
CA LEU A 333 1.87 18.11 0.73
C LEU A 333 2.36 18.95 -0.45
N LEU A 334 3.68 19.06 -0.67
CA LEU A 334 4.28 20.12 -1.49
C LEU A 334 4.89 19.66 -2.83
N LEU A 335 4.84 18.39 -3.19
CA LEU A 335 5.42 17.87 -4.45
C LEU A 335 4.61 18.17 -5.73
N LEU A 336 3.38 18.66 -5.65
CA LEU A 336 2.53 18.86 -6.85
C LEU A 336 3.13 19.82 -7.90
N PRO A 337 3.77 20.96 -7.54
CA PRO A 337 4.44 21.82 -8.50
C PRO A 337 5.63 21.16 -9.22
N LEU A 338 6.20 20.09 -8.64
CA LEU A 338 7.30 19.31 -9.23
C LEU A 338 6.81 18.22 -10.20
N THR A 339 5.53 18.26 -10.57
CA THR A 339 4.93 17.37 -11.58
C THR A 339 5.74 17.25 -12.88
N PRO A 340 6.14 18.34 -13.58
CA PRO A 340 6.85 18.22 -14.84
C PRO A 340 8.24 17.61 -14.65
N THR A 341 8.92 17.94 -13.54
CA THR A 341 10.23 17.37 -13.24
C THR A 341 10.15 15.87 -12.91
N ALA A 342 9.10 15.43 -12.21
CA ALA A 342 8.94 14.00 -11.91
C ALA A 342 8.60 13.20 -13.18
N LEU A 343 7.81 13.77 -14.11
CA LEU A 343 7.57 13.15 -15.42
C LEU A 343 8.85 13.04 -16.25
N ALA A 344 9.72 14.05 -16.24
CA ALA A 344 10.98 14.04 -16.98
C ALA A 344 12.02 13.05 -16.41
N LEU A 345 12.00 12.80 -15.10
CA LEU A 345 12.93 11.87 -14.42
C LEU A 345 12.56 10.40 -14.60
N LEU A 346 11.30 10.11 -14.91
CA LEU A 346 10.87 8.74 -15.15
C LEU A 346 11.26 8.35 -16.58
N PRO A 347 12.01 7.25 -16.77
CA PRO A 347 12.31 6.78 -18.10
C PRO A 347 11.01 6.31 -18.76
N LEU A 348 10.83 6.67 -20.04
CA LEU A 348 9.77 6.17 -20.90
C LEU A 348 9.78 4.63 -20.96
#